data_AF-A0A832CKL7-F1
#
_entry.id   AF-A0A832CKL7-F1
#
_cell.length_a   1.000
_cell.length_b   1.000
_cell.length_c   1.000
_cell.angle_alpha   90.00
_cell.angle_beta   90.00
_cell.angle_gamma   90.00
#
_symmetry.space_group_name_H-M   'P 1'
#
loop_
_entity.id
_entity.type
_entity.pdbx_description
1 polymer ?
#
loop_
_entity_poly.entity_id
_entity_poly.type
_entity_poly.pdbx_seq_one_letter_code
_entity_poly.pdbx_strand_id
1 'polypeptide(L)'
;MGDDAGRRDQGEADRAGWVSQIAAGIVRHHEDDAWFHATPAFAELSSQLSALVREVLPDQGLRTWFLGHLLVELLLDAELISARPQALEDYYAALAAVDPQVVQRAVNLMAPRPAERLARFVRLFLTERFLCDYADDGKLAWRLEQVLRRAGLPPAGQALVGVLPTARRLVSQRAADLLTPHLSDPNHPPPASFLETGI
;
A
#
# COMPACT_ATOMS: atom_id res chain seq x y z
N MET A 1 -13.71 -4.92 48.59
CA MET A 1 -12.97 -5.93 47.80
C MET A 1 -13.77 -6.30 46.53
N GLY A 2 -14.36 -5.32 45.82
CA GLY A 2 -15.34 -5.57 44.74
C GLY A 2 -15.21 -4.69 43.50
N ASP A 3 -14.14 -3.91 43.38
CA ASP A 3 -13.94 -2.91 42.30
C ASP A 3 -12.96 -3.40 41.19
N ASP A 4 -12.29 -4.52 41.44
CA ASP A 4 -11.18 -5.04 40.60
C ASP A 4 -11.66 -6.07 39.55
N ALA A 5 -12.91 -6.55 39.63
CA ALA A 5 -13.48 -7.48 38.67
C ALA A 5 -14.12 -6.76 37.47
N GLY A 6 -14.94 -5.73 37.73
CA GLY A 6 -15.59 -4.94 36.67
C GLY A 6 -14.61 -4.15 35.78
N ARG A 7 -13.51 -3.68 36.37
CA ARG A 7 -12.45 -2.98 35.63
C ARG A 7 -11.60 -3.90 34.75
N ARG A 8 -11.50 -5.20 35.11
CA ARG A 8 -10.83 -6.23 34.31
C ARG A 8 -11.69 -6.68 33.13
N ASP A 9 -12.98 -6.89 33.36
CA ASP A 9 -13.96 -7.28 32.34
C ASP A 9 -14.12 -6.21 31.24
N GLN A 10 -14.24 -4.94 31.65
CA GLN A 10 -14.29 -3.81 30.72
C GLN A 10 -13.00 -3.70 29.88
N GLY A 11 -11.83 -3.87 30.50
CA GLY A 11 -10.54 -3.79 29.80
C GLY A 11 -10.26 -4.97 28.85
N GLU A 12 -10.96 -6.10 29.03
CA GLU A 12 -10.90 -7.25 28.13
C GLU A 12 -11.90 -7.11 26.97
N ALA A 13 -13.10 -6.60 27.23
CA ALA A 13 -14.08 -6.26 26.20
C ALA A 13 -13.58 -5.14 25.27
N ASP A 14 -13.02 -4.06 25.83
CA ASP A 14 -12.39 -2.99 25.07
C ASP A 14 -11.23 -3.54 24.23
N ARG A 15 -10.49 -4.52 24.78
CA ARG A 15 -9.40 -5.21 24.07
C ARG A 15 -9.90 -6.04 22.89
N ALA A 16 -10.94 -6.84 23.09
CA ALA A 16 -11.55 -7.64 22.05
C ALA A 16 -12.10 -6.74 20.91
N GLY A 17 -12.66 -5.58 21.26
CA GLY A 17 -13.20 -4.61 20.32
C GLY A 17 -12.19 -4.10 19.30
N TRP A 18 -11.05 -3.56 19.74
CA TRP A 18 -10.05 -3.03 18.81
C TRP A 18 -9.29 -4.13 18.05
N VAL A 19 -9.07 -5.30 18.65
CA VAL A 19 -8.46 -6.45 17.94
C VAL A 19 -9.35 -6.86 16.77
N SER A 20 -10.68 -6.96 16.98
CA SER A 20 -11.63 -7.29 15.93
C SER A 20 -11.65 -6.25 14.81
N GLN A 21 -11.61 -4.95 15.14
CA GLN A 21 -11.59 -3.88 14.14
C GLN A 21 -10.30 -3.91 13.30
N ILE A 22 -9.14 -4.12 13.92
CA ILE A 22 -7.88 -4.23 13.19
C ILE A 22 -7.86 -5.49 12.32
N ALA A 23 -8.38 -6.62 12.83
CA ALA A 23 -8.51 -7.84 12.04
C ALA A 23 -9.41 -7.63 10.82
N ALA A 24 -10.56 -6.96 11.00
CA ALA A 24 -11.46 -6.62 9.90
C ALA A 24 -10.78 -5.71 8.87
N GLY A 25 -9.99 -4.73 9.32
CA GLY A 25 -9.20 -3.87 8.43
C GLY A 25 -8.13 -4.64 7.64
N ILE A 26 -7.46 -5.62 8.26
CA ILE A 26 -6.49 -6.49 7.58
C ILE A 26 -7.17 -7.36 6.52
N VAL A 27 -8.32 -7.96 6.83
CA VAL A 27 -9.10 -8.74 5.87
C VAL A 27 -9.55 -7.86 4.70
N ARG A 28 -10.09 -6.68 4.98
CA ARG A 28 -10.48 -5.70 3.96
C ARG A 28 -9.31 -5.34 3.05
N HIS A 29 -8.13 -5.06 3.62
CA HIS A 29 -6.95 -4.75 2.84
C HIS A 29 -6.56 -5.89 1.89
N HIS A 30 -6.62 -7.15 2.33
CA HIS A 30 -6.37 -8.30 1.45
C HIS A 30 -7.42 -8.45 0.34
N GLU A 31 -8.68 -8.18 0.64
CA GLU A 31 -9.77 -8.20 -0.34
C GLU A 31 -9.62 -7.10 -1.40
N ASP A 32 -9.27 -5.89 -0.98
CA ASP A 32 -9.02 -4.75 -1.85
C ASP A 32 -7.77 -4.99 -2.72
N ASP A 33 -6.71 -5.54 -2.13
CA ASP A 33 -5.47 -5.92 -2.83
C ASP A 33 -5.73 -6.99 -3.89
N ALA A 34 -6.44 -8.06 -3.54
CA ALA A 34 -6.80 -9.12 -4.49
C ALA A 34 -7.66 -8.59 -5.64
N TRP A 35 -8.62 -7.71 -5.33
CA TRP A 35 -9.46 -7.05 -6.33
C TRP A 35 -8.62 -6.22 -7.30
N PHE A 36 -7.74 -5.36 -6.77
CA PHE A 36 -6.88 -4.49 -7.57
C PHE A 36 -5.97 -5.28 -8.51
N HIS A 37 -5.33 -6.33 -7.99
CA HIS A 37 -4.46 -7.24 -8.74
C HIS A 37 -5.18 -8.06 -9.80
N ALA A 38 -6.49 -8.28 -9.65
CA ALA A 38 -7.29 -9.01 -10.61
C ALA A 38 -7.68 -8.19 -11.85
N THR A 39 -7.45 -6.86 -11.86
CA THR A 39 -7.79 -6.03 -13.01
C THR A 39 -6.89 -6.36 -14.23
N PRO A 40 -7.44 -6.38 -15.46
CA PRO A 40 -6.62 -6.60 -16.67
C PRO A 40 -5.58 -5.49 -16.85
N ALA A 41 -5.95 -4.25 -16.49
CA ALA A 41 -5.08 -3.08 -16.54
C ALA A 41 -3.82 -3.28 -15.67
N PHE A 42 -3.96 -3.86 -14.47
CA PHE A 42 -2.82 -4.13 -13.60
C PHE A 42 -1.83 -5.11 -14.22
N ALA A 43 -2.33 -6.23 -14.77
CA ALA A 43 -1.49 -7.24 -15.41
C ALA A 43 -0.78 -6.70 -16.66
N GLU A 44 -1.51 -5.98 -17.51
CA GLU A 44 -0.98 -5.34 -18.73
C GLU A 44 0.10 -4.31 -18.40
N LEU A 45 -0.19 -3.37 -17.50
CA LEU A 45 0.75 -2.33 -17.11
C LEU A 45 1.97 -2.93 -16.42
N SER A 46 1.80 -3.88 -15.50
CA SER A 46 2.93 -4.55 -14.85
C SER A 46 3.88 -5.17 -15.87
N SER A 47 3.35 -5.81 -16.91
CA SER A 47 4.14 -6.38 -18.01
C SER A 47 4.84 -5.31 -18.85
N GLN A 48 4.12 -4.25 -19.23
CA GLN A 48 4.67 -3.13 -20.01
C GLN A 48 5.77 -2.38 -19.24
N LEU A 49 5.55 -2.06 -17.97
CA LEU A 49 6.54 -1.39 -17.13
C LEU A 49 7.74 -2.30 -16.85
N SER A 50 7.53 -3.61 -16.70
CA SER A 50 8.64 -4.57 -16.63
C SER A 50 9.49 -4.53 -17.90
N ALA A 51 8.88 -4.37 -19.08
CA ALA A 51 9.60 -4.24 -20.34
C ALA A 51 10.43 -2.95 -20.41
N LEU A 52 9.84 -1.81 -20.04
CA LEU A 52 10.56 -0.53 -19.96
C LEU A 52 11.75 -0.60 -19.00
N VAL A 53 11.58 -1.23 -17.84
CA VAL A 53 12.67 -1.39 -16.87
C VAL A 53 13.79 -2.28 -17.42
N ARG A 54 13.47 -3.33 -18.19
CA ARG A 54 14.47 -4.19 -18.86
C ARG A 54 15.31 -3.46 -19.89
N GLU A 55 14.83 -2.36 -20.47
CA GLU A 55 15.62 -1.57 -21.43
C GLU A 55 16.77 -0.82 -20.75
N VAL A 56 16.66 -0.55 -19.45
CA VAL A 56 17.63 0.25 -18.68
C VAL A 56 18.39 -0.53 -17.61
N LEU A 57 17.95 -1.75 -17.28
CA LEU A 57 18.60 -2.64 -16.32
C LEU A 57 19.21 -3.87 -17.00
N PRO A 58 20.38 -4.35 -16.55
CA PRO A 58 21.11 -5.43 -17.21
C PRO A 58 20.50 -6.83 -17.04
N ASP A 59 19.57 -7.02 -16.09
CA ASP A 59 18.97 -8.32 -15.79
C ASP A 59 17.52 -8.41 -16.29
N GLN A 60 17.07 -9.61 -16.63
CA GLN A 60 15.68 -9.89 -17.03
C GLN A 60 14.93 -10.72 -15.98
N GLY A 61 15.44 -10.75 -14.75
CA GLY A 61 14.96 -11.62 -13.70
C GLY A 61 13.87 -10.99 -12.82
N LEU A 62 13.70 -11.59 -11.65
CA LEU A 62 12.73 -11.21 -10.61
C LEU A 62 12.69 -9.70 -10.32
N ARG A 63 13.83 -9.01 -10.38
CA ARG A 63 13.92 -7.56 -10.11
C ARG A 63 13.10 -6.74 -11.10
N THR A 64 13.17 -7.05 -12.39
CA THR A 64 12.45 -6.25 -13.41
C THR A 64 10.95 -6.46 -13.36
N TRP A 65 10.51 -7.70 -13.12
CA TRP A 65 9.11 -8.01 -12.85
C TRP A 65 8.62 -7.30 -11.58
N PHE A 66 9.39 -7.38 -10.49
CA PHE A 66 9.06 -6.74 -9.22
C PHE A 66 8.95 -5.22 -9.35
N LEU A 67 9.88 -4.59 -10.08
CA LEU A 67 9.84 -3.16 -10.34
C LEU A 67 8.67 -2.78 -11.25
N GLY A 68 8.36 -3.56 -12.28
CA GLY A 68 7.21 -3.29 -13.15
C GLY A 68 5.90 -3.29 -12.38
N HIS A 69 5.70 -4.30 -11.53
CA HIS A 69 4.56 -4.39 -10.61
C HIS A 69 4.51 -3.21 -9.63
N LEU A 70 5.59 -2.97 -8.90
CA LEU A 70 5.67 -1.91 -7.90
C LEU A 70 5.44 -0.51 -8.51
N LEU A 71 5.95 -0.27 -9.72
CA LEU A 71 5.75 1.01 -10.40
C LEU A 71 4.27 1.28 -10.70
N VAL A 72 3.45 0.26 -10.97
CA VAL A 72 2.00 0.47 -11.17
C VAL A 72 1.37 1.02 -9.90
N GLU A 73 1.65 0.40 -8.75
CA GLU A 73 1.14 0.81 -7.43
C GLU A 73 1.57 2.23 -7.09
N LEU A 74 2.89 2.51 -7.12
CA LEU A 74 3.41 3.80 -6.65
C LEU A 74 3.02 4.97 -7.58
N LEU A 75 2.91 4.72 -8.88
CA LEU A 75 2.50 5.76 -9.83
C LEU A 75 0.98 5.98 -9.81
N LEU A 76 0.19 4.95 -9.49
CA LEU A 76 -1.24 5.11 -9.24
C LEU A 76 -1.46 5.95 -7.98
N ASP A 77 -0.72 5.68 -6.90
CA ASP A 77 -0.74 6.53 -5.69
C ASP A 77 -0.41 7.99 -6.04
N ALA A 78 0.63 8.21 -6.84
CA ALA A 78 0.99 9.57 -7.27
C ALA A 78 -0.13 10.26 -8.06
N GLU A 79 -0.82 9.54 -8.94
CA GLU A 79 -1.97 10.04 -9.71
C GLU A 79 -3.14 10.37 -8.78
N LEU A 80 -3.47 9.49 -7.84
CA LEU A 80 -4.54 9.69 -6.86
C LEU A 80 -4.27 10.90 -5.95
N ILE A 81 -3.02 11.04 -5.49
CA ILE A 81 -2.59 12.19 -4.68
C ILE A 81 -2.69 13.49 -5.48
N SER A 82 -2.28 13.48 -6.75
CA SER A 82 -2.40 14.64 -7.64
C SER A 82 -3.85 15.03 -7.87
N ALA A 83 -4.72 14.06 -8.12
CA ALA A 83 -6.15 14.28 -8.35
C ALA A 83 -6.90 14.71 -7.08
N ARG A 84 -6.50 14.22 -5.90
CA ARG A 84 -7.14 14.51 -4.60
C ARG A 84 -6.10 14.71 -3.50
N PRO A 85 -5.44 15.88 -3.43
CA PRO A 85 -4.41 16.13 -2.41
C PRO A 85 -4.94 15.99 -0.98
N GLN A 86 -6.20 16.35 -0.74
CA GLN A 86 -6.83 16.22 0.57
C GLN A 86 -6.94 14.75 1.02
N ALA A 87 -7.10 13.81 0.09
CA ALA A 87 -7.18 12.38 0.44
C ALA A 87 -5.88 11.88 1.09
N LEU A 88 -4.72 12.43 0.70
CA LEU A 88 -3.44 12.11 1.35
C LEU A 88 -3.37 12.64 2.78
N GLU A 89 -3.87 13.85 3.00
CA GLU A 89 -3.93 14.44 4.35
C GLU A 89 -4.88 13.66 5.25
N ASP A 90 -6.05 13.28 4.73
CA ASP A 90 -7.04 12.48 5.45
C ASP A 90 -6.47 11.08 5.77
N TYR A 91 -5.72 10.47 4.86
CA TYR A 91 -5.03 9.20 5.07
C TYR A 91 -4.01 9.29 6.22
N TYR A 92 -3.15 10.31 6.23
CA TYR A 92 -2.19 10.51 7.32
C TYR A 92 -2.86 10.86 8.64
N ALA A 93 -3.96 11.63 8.62
CA ALA A 93 -4.75 11.95 9.81
C ALA A 93 -5.39 10.69 10.41
N ALA A 94 -5.97 9.83 9.57
CA ALA A 94 -6.55 8.56 9.99
C ALA A 94 -5.49 7.63 10.62
N LEU A 95 -4.30 7.51 10.01
CA LEU A 95 -3.20 6.73 10.59
C LEU A 95 -2.68 7.34 11.91
N ALA A 96 -2.59 8.67 12.01
CA ALA A 96 -2.13 9.34 13.21
C ALA A 96 -3.10 9.21 14.41
N ALA A 97 -4.38 8.95 14.15
CA ALA A 97 -5.39 8.73 15.17
C ALA A 97 -5.26 7.37 15.89
N VAL A 98 -4.48 6.43 15.35
CA VAL A 98 -4.33 5.08 15.88
C VAL A 98 -3.05 4.96 16.71
N ASP A 99 -3.11 4.40 17.93
CA ASP A 99 -1.90 4.11 18.73
C ASP A 99 -1.09 2.97 18.07
N PRO A 100 0.15 3.23 17.61
CA PRO A 100 0.99 2.20 17.00
C PRO A 100 1.25 0.98 17.90
N GLN A 101 1.22 1.15 19.22
CA GLN A 101 1.39 0.04 20.16
C GLN A 101 0.16 -0.87 20.21
N VAL A 102 -1.04 -0.30 20.06
CA VAL A 102 -2.27 -1.08 19.91
C VAL A 102 -2.18 -1.92 18.64
N VAL A 103 -1.79 -1.32 17.52
CA VAL A 103 -1.63 -2.05 16.24
C VAL A 103 -0.64 -3.21 16.36
N GLN A 104 0.55 -2.98 16.92
CA GLN A 104 1.55 -4.03 17.12
C GLN A 104 1.01 -5.17 18.00
N ARG A 105 0.32 -4.85 19.09
CA ARG A 105 -0.27 -5.89 19.95
C ARG A 105 -1.35 -6.69 19.23
N ALA A 106 -2.24 -6.06 18.44
CA ALA A 106 -3.22 -6.79 17.63
C ALA A 106 -2.53 -7.75 16.69
N VAL A 107 -1.58 -7.24 15.90
CA VAL A 107 -0.87 -8.04 14.90
C VAL A 107 -0.16 -9.21 15.56
N ASN A 108 0.46 -9.03 16.74
CA ASN A 108 1.10 -10.12 17.47
C ASN A 108 0.13 -11.19 18.01
N LEU A 109 -1.17 -10.90 18.15
CA LEU A 109 -2.18 -11.90 18.51
C LEU A 109 -2.63 -12.74 17.30
N MET A 110 -2.45 -12.24 16.08
CA MET A 110 -2.92 -12.88 14.85
C MET A 110 -1.79 -13.50 14.02
N ALA A 111 -0.60 -12.91 14.07
CA ALA A 111 0.52 -13.29 13.23
C ALA A 111 1.25 -14.54 13.75
N PRO A 112 1.71 -15.44 12.86
CA PRO A 112 2.46 -16.64 13.26
C PRO A 112 3.84 -16.32 13.85
N ARG A 113 4.35 -15.10 13.63
CA ARG A 113 5.59 -14.59 14.20
C ARG A 113 5.38 -13.16 14.70
N PRO A 114 5.95 -12.78 15.87
CA PRO A 114 5.80 -11.42 16.38
C PRO A 114 6.40 -10.34 15.46
N ALA A 115 5.67 -9.26 15.27
CA ALA A 115 6.05 -8.07 14.52
C ALA A 115 6.63 -6.99 15.46
N GLU A 116 7.74 -7.31 16.14
CA GLU A 116 8.31 -6.51 17.25
C GLU A 116 8.69 -5.05 16.92
N ARG A 117 8.75 -4.70 15.64
CA ARG A 117 9.13 -3.36 15.16
C ARG A 117 7.98 -2.59 14.53
N LEU A 118 6.77 -3.14 14.46
CA LEU A 118 5.65 -2.54 13.74
C LEU A 118 5.30 -1.15 14.27
N ALA A 119 5.21 -0.99 15.59
CA ALA A 119 4.89 0.30 16.21
C ALA A 119 5.94 1.37 15.88
N ARG A 120 7.22 0.98 15.75
CA ARG A 120 8.29 1.87 15.30
C ARG A 120 8.14 2.22 13.83
N PHE A 121 7.83 1.25 12.97
CA PHE A 121 7.62 1.49 11.55
C PHE A 121 6.43 2.41 11.27
N VAL A 122 5.30 2.26 11.97
CA VAL A 122 4.16 3.17 11.83
C VAL A 122 4.55 4.61 12.19
N ARG A 123 5.30 4.80 13.29
CA ARG A 123 5.82 6.15 13.64
C ARG A 123 6.74 6.72 12.56
N LEU A 124 7.67 5.93 12.05
CA LEU A 124 8.56 6.36 10.97
C LEU A 124 7.76 6.70 9.70
N PHE A 125 6.75 5.89 9.34
CA PHE A 125 5.88 6.15 8.21
C PHE A 125 5.18 7.52 8.34
N LEU A 126 4.61 7.81 9.52
CA LEU A 126 3.97 9.10 9.83
C LEU A 126 4.97 10.27 9.81
N THR A 127 6.20 10.08 10.29
CA THR A 127 7.23 11.13 10.30
C THR A 127 7.77 11.41 8.88
N GLU A 128 8.08 10.36 8.13
CA GLU A 128 8.73 10.47 6.82
C GLU A 128 7.79 10.99 5.74
N ARG A 129 6.48 10.74 5.87
CA ARG A 129 5.44 11.12 4.91
C ARG A 129 5.84 10.86 3.45
N PHE A 130 6.46 9.71 3.18
CA PHE A 130 7.16 9.47 1.91
C PHE A 130 6.24 9.39 0.69
N LEU A 131 4.92 9.23 0.86
CA LEU A 131 3.97 9.23 -0.26
C LEU A 131 4.02 10.56 -1.03
N CYS A 132 4.34 11.67 -0.34
CA CYS A 132 4.56 12.98 -0.97
C CYS A 132 5.72 12.96 -1.99
N ASP A 133 6.66 12.04 -1.86
CA ASP A 133 7.81 11.94 -2.75
C ASP A 133 7.46 11.29 -4.10
N TYR A 134 6.30 10.64 -4.23
CA TYR A 134 5.92 9.91 -5.45
C TYR A 134 5.62 10.83 -6.64
N ALA A 135 5.35 12.12 -6.38
CA ALA A 135 5.18 13.13 -7.41
C ALA A 135 6.50 13.53 -8.11
N ASP A 136 7.65 13.31 -7.46
CA ASP A 136 8.97 13.67 -7.98
C ASP A 136 9.74 12.42 -8.42
N ASP A 137 10.14 12.35 -9.68
CA ASP A 137 10.80 11.18 -10.24
C ASP A 137 12.16 10.88 -9.57
N GLY A 138 12.91 11.92 -9.19
CA GLY A 138 14.19 11.75 -8.51
C GLY A 138 14.03 11.17 -7.10
N LYS A 139 13.05 11.69 -6.34
CA LYS A 139 12.75 11.17 -5.01
C LYS A 139 12.10 9.78 -5.07
N LEU A 140 11.20 9.53 -6.02
CA LEU A 140 10.61 8.22 -6.25
C LEU A 140 11.69 7.17 -6.56
N ALA A 141 12.61 7.48 -7.47
CA ALA A 141 13.74 6.59 -7.75
C ALA A 141 14.59 6.33 -6.49
N TRP A 142 14.85 7.35 -5.67
CA TRP A 142 15.55 7.17 -4.40
C TRP A 142 14.77 6.30 -3.40
N ARG A 143 13.43 6.38 -3.37
CA ARG A 143 12.60 5.50 -2.54
C ARG A 143 12.62 4.05 -3.07
N LEU A 144 12.55 3.85 -4.39
CA LEU A 144 12.68 2.53 -5.03
C LEU A 144 14.02 1.86 -4.69
N GLU A 145 15.11 2.62 -4.64
CA GLU A 145 16.42 2.15 -4.17
C GLU A 145 16.36 1.59 -2.74
N GLN A 146 15.62 2.24 -1.83
CA GLN A 146 15.41 1.70 -0.48
C GLN A 146 14.61 0.41 -0.50
N VAL A 147 13.56 0.34 -1.33
CA VAL A 147 12.72 -0.85 -1.45
C VAL A 147 13.52 -2.04 -1.97
N LEU A 148 14.29 -1.87 -3.04
CA LEU A 148 15.15 -2.93 -3.60
C LEU A 148 16.13 -3.46 -2.56
N ARG A 149 16.81 -2.59 -1.81
CA ARG A 149 17.72 -3.02 -0.74
C ARG A 149 17.03 -3.84 0.34
N ARG A 150 15.83 -3.42 0.79
CA ARG A 150 15.05 -4.18 1.78
C ARG A 150 14.58 -5.53 1.23
N ALA A 151 14.30 -5.59 -0.07
CA ALA A 151 13.93 -6.81 -0.77
C ALA A 151 15.13 -7.72 -1.09
N GLY A 152 16.37 -7.30 -0.78
CA GLY A 152 17.58 -8.04 -1.11
C GLY A 152 17.91 -8.06 -2.61
N LEU A 153 17.37 -7.11 -3.37
CA LEU A 153 17.56 -6.99 -4.81
C LEU A 153 18.67 -5.96 -5.14
N PRO A 154 19.39 -6.13 -6.26
CA PRO A 154 20.43 -5.18 -6.65
C PRO A 154 19.83 -3.78 -6.93
N PRO A 155 20.58 -2.69 -6.63
CA PRO A 155 20.13 -1.32 -6.88
C PRO A 155 19.88 -1.07 -8.37
N ALA A 156 18.87 -0.27 -8.70
CA ALA A 156 18.51 0.05 -10.09
C ALA A 156 19.40 1.16 -10.69
N GLY A 157 19.99 2.01 -9.85
CA GLY A 157 20.83 3.12 -10.25
C GLY A 157 20.04 4.27 -10.88
N GLN A 158 20.77 5.27 -11.41
CA GLN A 158 20.16 6.47 -11.99
C GLN A 158 19.40 6.21 -13.30
N ALA A 159 19.67 5.09 -13.97
CA ALA A 159 19.02 4.75 -15.23
C ALA A 159 17.49 4.57 -15.08
N LEU A 160 17.02 4.16 -13.89
CA LEU A 160 15.60 4.04 -13.60
C LEU A 160 14.86 5.40 -13.63
N VAL A 161 15.53 6.50 -13.30
CA VAL A 161 14.93 7.84 -13.34
C VAL A 161 14.44 8.17 -14.76
N GLY A 162 15.18 7.73 -15.78
CA GLY A 162 14.84 7.98 -17.18
C GLY A 162 13.54 7.31 -17.65
N VAL A 163 13.10 6.22 -17.01
CA VAL A 163 11.86 5.52 -17.39
C VAL A 163 10.61 6.07 -16.70
N LEU A 164 10.77 6.76 -15.56
CA LEU A 164 9.65 7.22 -14.73
C LEU A 164 8.69 8.17 -15.46
N PRO A 165 9.13 9.16 -16.27
CA PRO A 165 8.20 10.02 -17.00
C PRO A 165 7.27 9.24 -17.94
N THR A 166 7.79 8.20 -18.60
CA THR A 166 7.01 7.35 -19.50
C THR A 166 6.08 6.42 -18.72
N ALA A 167 6.59 5.77 -17.67
CA ALA A 167 5.78 4.92 -16.80
C ALA A 167 4.61 5.69 -16.18
N ARG A 168 4.84 6.93 -15.71
CA ARG A 168 3.81 7.81 -15.15
C ARG A 168 2.70 8.09 -16.14
N ARG A 169 3.03 8.42 -17.40
CA ARG A 169 2.01 8.64 -18.44
C ARG A 169 1.18 7.39 -18.70
N LEU A 170 1.81 6.22 -18.78
CA LEU A 170 1.10 4.95 -19.02
C LEU A 170 0.11 4.62 -17.90
N VAL A 171 0.54 4.77 -16.64
CA VAL A 171 -0.33 4.52 -15.47
C VAL A 171 -1.45 5.55 -15.39
N SER A 172 -1.15 6.84 -15.55
CA SER A 172 -2.14 7.93 -15.51
C SER A 172 -3.25 7.74 -16.57
N GLN A 173 -2.89 7.34 -17.79
CA GLN A 173 -3.86 7.07 -18.88
C GLN A 173 -4.81 5.91 -18.60
N ARG A 174 -4.44 5.01 -17.68
CA ARG A 174 -5.18 3.79 -17.34
C ARG A 174 -5.64 3.80 -15.87
N ALA A 175 -5.55 4.93 -15.18
CA ALA A 175 -5.85 5.02 -13.75
C ALA A 175 -7.30 4.62 -13.43
N ALA A 176 -8.25 4.99 -14.29
CA ALA A 176 -9.65 4.55 -14.16
C ALA A 176 -9.80 3.03 -14.32
N ASP A 177 -9.12 2.44 -15.30
CA ASP A 177 -9.19 1.00 -15.56
C ASP A 177 -8.57 0.17 -14.42
N LEU A 178 -7.54 0.71 -13.76
CA LEU A 178 -6.92 0.13 -12.56
C LEU A 178 -7.86 0.12 -11.34
N LEU A 179 -8.88 0.98 -11.35
CA LEU A 179 -9.85 1.12 -10.26
C LEU A 179 -11.24 0.62 -10.66
N THR A 180 -11.36 -0.07 -11.80
CA THR A 180 -12.64 -0.56 -12.30
C THR A 180 -12.99 -1.92 -11.69
N PRO A 181 -14.19 -2.09 -11.12
CA PRO A 181 -14.68 -3.39 -10.68
C PRO A 181 -14.69 -4.42 -11.81
N HIS A 182 -14.15 -5.62 -11.57
CA HIS A 182 -14.37 -6.72 -12.50
C HIS A 182 -15.85 -7.11 -12.43
N LEU A 183 -16.58 -6.96 -13.55
CA LEU A 183 -18.03 -7.24 -13.65
C LEU A 183 -18.42 -8.72 -13.47
N SER A 184 -17.65 -9.56 -12.77
CA SER A 184 -17.78 -11.02 -12.92
C SER A 184 -17.49 -11.91 -11.71
N ASP A 185 -17.35 -11.40 -10.48
CA ASP A 185 -17.43 -12.30 -9.31
C ASP A 185 -18.59 -11.92 -8.37
N PRO A 186 -19.71 -12.67 -8.37
CA PRO A 186 -20.79 -12.45 -7.42
C PRO A 186 -20.38 -12.73 -5.96
N ASN A 187 -19.19 -13.28 -5.70
CA ASN A 187 -18.64 -13.49 -4.36
C ASN A 187 -17.67 -12.40 -3.90
N HIS A 188 -17.24 -11.49 -4.78
CA HIS A 188 -16.28 -10.42 -4.44
C HIS A 188 -16.77 -9.06 -4.96
N PRO A 189 -17.78 -8.46 -4.31
CA PRO A 189 -18.27 -7.13 -4.69
C PRO A 189 -17.15 -6.09 -4.54
N PRO A 190 -17.17 -5.00 -5.34
CA PRO A 190 -16.21 -3.91 -5.17
C PRO A 190 -16.26 -3.35 -3.75
N PRO A 191 -15.13 -2.84 -3.23
CA PRO A 191 -15.09 -2.31 -1.86
C PRO A 191 -16.12 -1.18 -1.68
N ALA A 192 -16.83 -1.18 -0.56
CA ALA A 192 -17.88 -0.19 -0.26
C ALA A 192 -17.39 1.27 -0.35
N SER A 193 -16.08 1.51 -0.15
CA SER A 193 -15.44 2.81 -0.26
C SER A 193 -15.52 3.43 -1.67
N PHE A 194 -15.68 2.62 -2.72
CA PHE A 194 -15.84 3.11 -4.10
C PHE A 194 -17.28 3.51 -4.44
N LEU A 195 -18.27 2.94 -3.75
CA LEU A 195 -19.69 3.30 -3.96
C LEU A 195 -20.05 4.64 -3.31
N GLU A 196 -19.38 5.04 -2.23
CA GLU A 196 -19.65 6.30 -1.52
C GLU A 196 -18.91 7.52 -2.11
N THR A 197 -17.81 7.32 -2.84
CA THR A 197 -16.96 8.43 -3.33
C THR A 197 -17.12 8.77 -4.81
N GLY A 198 -17.90 8.02 -5.58
CA GLY A 198 -18.19 8.35 -6.98
C GLY A 198 -16.92 8.46 -7.82
N ILE A 199 -16.27 7.32 -8.06
CA ILE A 199 -15.43 7.12 -9.25
C ILE A 199 -16.28 6.37 -10.27
#